data_AF-A0A0V0RAZ3-F1
#
_entry.id   AF-A0A0V0RAZ3-F1
#
_cell.length_a   1.000
_cell.length_b   1.000
_cell.length_c   1.000
_cell.angle_alpha   90.00
_cell.angle_beta   90.00
_cell.angle_gamma   90.00
#
_symmetry.space_group_name_H-M   'P 1'
#
loop_
_entity.id
_entity.type
_entity.pdbx_description
1 polymer ?
#
loop_
_entity_poly.entity_id
_entity_poly.type
_entity_poly.pdbx_seq_one_letter_code
_entity_poly.pdbx_strand_id
1 'polypeptide(L)' 'MNRDKFFWFRDEEFGRQTLAGLNPYSIKLVTEWPLKSELDPEIYGSPESAITTEMIEREIRGFVTIR' A
#
# COMPACT_ATOMS: atom_id res chain seq x y z
N MET A 1 29.94 13.73 -0.59
CA MET A 1 28.79 12.81 -0.77
C MET A 1 27.95 13.35 -1.92
N ASN A 2 28.03 12.72 -3.09
CA ASN A 2 27.15 13.08 -4.22
C ASN A 2 25.76 12.55 -3.86
N ARG A 3 24.87 13.43 -3.36
CA ARG A 3 23.51 13.02 -2.99
C ARG A 3 22.71 12.88 -4.28
N ASP A 4 22.16 11.69 -4.53
CA ASP A 4 21.18 11.50 -5.60
C ASP A 4 20.01 12.46 -5.34
N LYS A 5 19.82 13.46 -6.21
CA LYS A 5 18.81 14.51 -6.04
C LYS A 5 17.39 13.98 -6.23
N PHE A 6 17.24 12.83 -6.90
CA PHE A 6 15.95 12.24 -7.27
C PHE A 6 15.65 10.95 -6.51
N PHE A 7 16.44 10.63 -5.47
CA PHE A 7 16.25 9.43 -4.67
C PHE A 7 14.83 9.29 -4.12
N TRP A 8 14.20 10.42 -3.74
CA TRP A 8 12.85 10.47 -3.17
C TRP A 8 11.74 10.08 -4.15
N PHE A 9 12.01 10.08 -5.46
CA PHE A 9 11.03 9.75 -6.51
C PHE A 9 10.96 8.25 -6.79
N ARG A 10 11.83 7.45 -6.17
CA ARG A 10 11.91 6.00 -6.39
C ARG A 10 10.96 5.27 -5.45
N ASP A 11 10.24 4.26 -5.95
CA ASP A 11 9.31 3.45 -5.16
C ASP A 11 10.02 2.76 -3.97
N GLU A 12 11.30 2.41 -4.12
CA GLU A 12 12.08 1.81 -3.02
C GLU A 12 12.25 2.79 -1.85
N GLU A 13 12.52 4.06 -2.12
CA GLU A 13 12.64 5.08 -1.06
C GLU A 13 11.27 5.42 -0.48
N PHE A 14 10.23 5.52 -1.32
CA PHE A 14 8.85 5.71 -0.89
C PHE A 14 8.41 4.60 0.08
N GLY A 15 8.63 3.33 -0.28
CA GLY A 15 8.36 2.18 0.57
C GLY A 15 9.20 2.17 1.84
N ARG A 16 10.51 2.42 1.75
CA ARG A 16 11.42 2.45 2.90
C ARG A 16 11.00 3.48 3.95
N GLN A 17 10.47 4.64 3.53
CA GLN A 17 10.00 5.66 4.45
C GLN A 17 8.84 5.22 5.35
N THR A 18 8.05 4.23 4.93
CA THR A 18 6.99 3.65 5.78
C THR A 18 7.54 2.84 6.95
N LEU A 19 8.81 2.38 6.89
CA LEU A 19 9.47 1.57 7.92
C LEU A 19 10.59 2.32 8.67
N ALA A 20 11.23 3.29 8.02
CA ALA A 20 12.40 4.00 8.55
C ALA A 20 12.45 5.47 8.11
N GLY A 21 11.29 6.06 7.79
CA GLY A 21 11.12 7.48 7.51
C GLY A 21 10.65 8.25 8.75
N LEU A 22 9.99 9.37 8.52
CA LEU A 22 9.51 10.26 9.58
C LEU A 22 8.42 9.59 10.46
N ASN A 23 7.58 8.75 9.86
CA ASN A 23 6.50 8.05 10.55
C ASN A 23 6.54 6.53 10.27
N PRO A 24 7.36 5.77 11.02
CA PRO A 24 7.49 4.33 10.85
C PRO A 24 6.41 3.50 11.57
N TYR A 25 5.39 4.14 12.17
CA TYR A 25 4.41 3.47 13.04
C TYR A 25 3.06 3.19 12.40
N SER A 26 2.78 3.77 11.23
CA SER A 26 1.44 3.71 10.62
C SER A 26 1.21 2.52 9.70
N ILE A 27 2.27 1.89 9.18
CA ILE A 27 2.11 0.72 8.31
C ILE A 27 1.54 -0.46 9.10
N LYS A 28 0.59 -1.17 8.50
CA LYS A 28 -0.07 -2.33 9.09
C LYS A 28 -0.08 -3.48 8.10
N LEU A 29 0.05 -4.70 8.62
CA LEU A 29 -0.15 -5.91 7.83
C LEU A 29 -1.62 -6.03 7.42
N VAL A 30 -1.88 -6.23 6.14
CA VAL A 30 -3.21 -6.57 5.64
C VAL A 30 -3.53 -8.00 6.05
N THR A 31 -4.60 -8.18 6.82
CA THR A 31 -5.06 -9.47 7.35
C THR A 31 -6.39 -9.93 6.76
N GLU A 32 -7.11 -9.02 6.08
CA GLU A 32 -8.38 -9.28 5.42
C GLU A 32 -8.34 -8.75 3.99
N TRP A 33 -8.97 -9.49 3.05
CA TRP A 33 -8.99 -9.14 1.64
C TRP A 33 -10.35 -9.50 1.00
N PRO A 34 -10.95 -8.64 0.15
CA PRO A 34 -10.48 -7.32 -0.26
C PRO A 34 -10.51 -6.30 0.88
N LEU A 35 -9.79 -5.18 0.73
CA LEU A 35 -9.85 -4.09 1.70
C LEU A 35 -11.28 -3.54 1.78
N LYS A 36 -11.78 -3.33 2.99
CA LYS A 36 -13.11 -2.75 3.24
C LYS A 36 -13.03 -1.59 4.22
N SER A 37 -13.88 -0.60 3.99
CA SER A 37 -14.04 0.54 4.90
C SER A 37 -15.02 0.19 6.02
N GLU A 38 -14.74 0.67 7.24
CA GLU A 38 -15.66 0.62 8.38
C GLU A 38 -16.57 1.85 8.45
N LEU A 39 -16.44 2.80 7.53
CA LEU A 39 -17.27 4.01 7.47
C LEU A 39 -18.70 3.68 7.02
N ASP A 40 -19.66 4.50 7.46
CA ASP A 40 -21.09 4.34 7.14
C ASP A 40 -21.38 4.46 5.63
N PRO A 41 -21.84 3.40 4.97
CA PRO A 41 -22.15 3.42 3.54
C PRO A 41 -23.31 4.36 3.15
N GLU A 42 -24.23 4.67 4.06
CA GLU A 42 -25.33 5.59 3.76
C GLU A 42 -24.82 7.04 3.57
N ILE A 43 -23.71 7.37 4.25
CA ILE A 43 -23.06 8.68 4.16
C ILE A 43 -22.01 8.71 3.05
N TYR A 44 -21.19 7.66 2.97
CA TYR A 44 -19.96 7.66 2.14
C TYR A 44 -20.05 6.80 0.87
N GLY A 45 -21.14 6.06 0.67
CA GLY A 45 -21.33 5.18 -0.47
C GLY A 45 -20.71 3.79 -0.29
N SER A 46 -20.48 3.08 -1.39
CA SER A 46 -20.02 1.68 -1.35
C SER A 46 -18.69 1.53 -0.60
N PRO A 47 -18.58 0.62 0.38
CA PRO A 47 -17.35 0.37 1.13
C PRO A 47 -16.37 -0.55 0.39
N GLU A 48 -16.76 -1.07 -0.78
CA GLU A 48 -15.97 -2.03 -1.55
C GLU A 48 -14.76 -1.34 -2.22
N SER A 49 -13.57 -1.91 -2.01
CA SER A 49 -12.33 -1.41 -2.62
C SER A 49 -12.33 -1.63 -4.13
N ALA A 50 -11.85 -0.63 -4.88
CA ALA A 50 -11.60 -0.73 -6.31
C ALA A 50 -10.30 -1.49 -6.64
N ILE A 51 -9.45 -1.77 -5.65
CA ILE A 51 -8.21 -2.55 -5.83
C ILE A 51 -8.57 -4.03 -5.88
N THR A 52 -8.34 -4.68 -7.02
CA THR A 52 -8.68 -6.08 -7.22
C THR A 52 -7.47 -7.00 -7.03
N THR A 53 -7.73 -8.28 -6.78
CA THR A 53 -6.69 -9.32 -6.64
C THR A 53 -5.82 -9.40 -7.89
N GLU A 54 -6.41 -9.32 -9.08
CA GLU A 54 -5.72 -9.42 -10.35
C GLU A 54 -4.72 -8.27 -10.56
N MET A 55 -5.07 -7.06 -10.11
CA MET A 55 -4.17 -5.91 -10.15
C MET A 55 -2.94 -6.16 -9.27
N ILE A 56 -3.13 -6.61 -8.04
CA ILE A 56 -2.03 -6.85 -7.10
C ILE A 56 -1.13 -8.02 -7.54
N GLU A 57 -1.71 -9.14 -7.95
CA GLU A 57 -0.95 -10.31 -8.42
C GLU A 57 -0.06 -9.94 -9.63
N ARG A 58 -0.55 -9.07 -10.52
CA ARG A 58 0.25 -8.55 -11.64
C ARG A 58 1.46 -7.73 -11.19
N GLU A 59 1.29 -6.86 -10.19
CA GLU A 59 2.36 -5.98 -9.72
C GLU A 59 3.35 -6.68 -8.76
N ILE A 60 2.88 -7.63 -7.94
CA ILE A 60 3.74 -8.41 -7.03
C ILE A 60 4.56 -9.46 -7.80
N ARG A 61 4.22 -9.77 -9.06
CA ARG A 61 5.00 -10.65 -9.95
C ARG A 61 5.35 -12.01 -9.31
N GLY A 62 4.47 -12.52 -8.45
CA GLY A 62 4.63 -13.81 -7.78
C GLY A 62 5.67 -13.86 -6.66
N PHE A 63 6.21 -12.71 -6.20
CA PHE A 63 7.08 -12.68 -5.01
C PHE A 63 6.33 -13.06 -3.73
N VAL A 64 5.02 -12.79 -3.68
CA VAL A 64 4.08 -13.13 -2.61
C VAL A 64 2.72 -13.42 -3.26
N THR A 65 1.92 -14.33 -2.70
CA THR A 65 0.52 -14.53 -3.09
C THR A 65 -0.41 -13.88 -2.08
N ILE A 66 -1.55 -13.34 -2.51
CA ILE A 66 -2.58 -12.85 -1.58
C ILE A 66 -3.24 -13.99 -0.78
N ARG A 67 -3.16 -15.22 -1.31
CA ARG A 67 -3.73 -16.44 -0.70
C ARG A 67 -2.85 -17.01 0.40
#